data_AF-A0A1Q8LID8-F1
#
_entry.id   AF-A0A1Q8LID8-F1
#
_cell.length_a   1.000
_cell.length_b   1.000
_cell.length_c   1.000
_cell.angle_alpha   90.00
_cell.angle_beta   90.00
_cell.angle_gamma   90.00
#
_symmetry.space_group_name_H-M   'P 1'
#
loop_
_entity.id
_entity.type
_entity.pdbx_description
1 polymer ?
#
loop_
_entity_poly.entity_id
_entity_poly.type
_entity_poly.pdbx_seq_one_letter_code
_entity_poly.pdbx_strand_id
1 'polypeptide(L)'
;MAGHAVCLPRQFVDHTRQITDALSNLVVGPLSGLFDEPTNFDLDWDAPVQSMDLSLLRSRGDQAIAVALTCLGSWSSMITDLQDDGDVRIVVRDEVWRQMRLGLRAVQAVDSDLRLSRAERKIQLLVMHKPSDLLSVGAAGSQEVSIAKDLLALCSSRILLGQSTRVGDELAEELGLSEREQAVITGWAMEGPGRALWKMENAPGMKIQTVLSATEKSIFDTNAGLRGTTDLPAETDLGKGSGAAPRLVSVPGASGPAEQVRASAVNGSAPHR
;
A
#
# COMPACT_ATOMS: atom_id res chain seq x y z
N MET A 1 -47.26 -26.46 -0.86
CA MET A 1 -47.68 -25.16 -1.44
C MET A 1 -46.60 -24.14 -1.10
N ALA A 2 -45.69 -23.87 -2.03
CA ALA A 2 -44.69 -22.80 -1.87
C ALA A 2 -45.35 -21.48 -2.27
N GLY A 3 -45.53 -20.57 -1.31
CA GLY A 3 -46.03 -19.24 -1.57
C GLY A 3 -44.98 -18.45 -2.36
N HIS A 4 -45.31 -18.07 -3.58
CA HIS A 4 -44.52 -17.09 -4.34
C HIS A 4 -44.60 -15.77 -3.57
N ALA A 5 -43.52 -15.39 -2.90
CA ALA A 5 -43.40 -14.08 -2.28
C ALA A 5 -43.35 -13.02 -3.39
N VAL A 6 -44.49 -12.39 -3.68
CA VAL A 6 -44.54 -11.22 -4.56
C VAL A 6 -43.88 -10.08 -3.79
N CYS A 7 -42.67 -9.71 -4.20
CA CYS A 7 -42.00 -8.53 -3.66
C CYS A 7 -42.82 -7.29 -4.02
N LEU A 8 -43.38 -6.62 -3.02
CA LEU A 8 -44.15 -5.39 -3.24
C LEU A 8 -43.20 -4.31 -3.79
N PRO A 9 -43.64 -3.41 -4.67
CA PRO A 9 -42.77 -2.37 -5.27
C PRO A 9 -41.97 -1.56 -4.23
N ARG A 10 -42.58 -1.29 -3.07
CA ARG A 10 -41.91 -0.62 -1.94
C ARG A 10 -40.80 -1.47 -1.32
N GLN A 11 -41.01 -2.78 -1.17
CA GLN A 11 -39.98 -3.69 -0.68
C GLN A 11 -38.82 -3.80 -1.68
N PHE A 12 -39.09 -3.77 -2.98
CA PHE A 12 -38.03 -3.75 -3.99
C PHE A 12 -37.18 -2.48 -3.91
N VAL A 13 -37.82 -1.30 -3.82
CA VAL A 13 -37.11 -0.02 -3.67
C VAL A 13 -36.33 0.04 -2.36
N ASP A 14 -36.90 -0.43 -1.25
CA ASP A 14 -36.22 -0.42 0.04
C ASP A 14 -35.01 -1.38 0.05
N HIS A 15 -35.12 -2.57 -0.56
CA HIS A 15 -33.98 -3.49 -0.70
C HIS A 15 -32.90 -2.98 -1.67
N THR A 16 -33.29 -2.27 -2.73
CA THR A 16 -32.35 -1.75 -3.74
C THR A 16 -31.80 -0.36 -3.41
N ARG A 17 -32.26 0.27 -2.33
CA ARG A 17 -31.84 1.64 -1.97
C ARG A 17 -30.33 1.76 -1.81
N GLN A 18 -29.71 0.86 -1.04
CA GLN A 18 -28.27 0.94 -0.77
C GLN A 18 -27.43 0.80 -2.05
N ILE A 19 -27.78 -0.13 -2.94
CA ILE A 19 -27.08 -0.29 -4.22
C ILE A 19 -27.34 0.88 -5.16
N THR A 20 -28.57 1.42 -5.17
CA THR A 20 -28.94 2.57 -5.99
C THR A 20 -28.21 3.83 -5.52
N ASP A 21 -28.11 4.05 -4.21
CA ASP A 21 -27.38 5.18 -3.61
C ASP A 21 -25.88 5.06 -3.92
N ALA A 22 -25.30 3.86 -3.80
CA ALA A 22 -23.89 3.61 -4.13
C ALA A 22 -23.60 3.86 -5.61
N LEU A 23 -24.43 3.33 -6.52
CA LEU A 23 -24.31 3.56 -7.96
C LEU A 23 -24.54 5.03 -8.32
N SER A 24 -25.49 5.70 -7.67
CA SER A 24 -25.73 7.14 -7.87
C SER A 24 -24.51 7.95 -7.47
N ASN A 25 -23.86 7.62 -6.35
CA ASN A 25 -22.62 8.27 -5.91
C ASN A 25 -21.49 8.10 -6.95
N LEU A 26 -21.39 6.91 -7.56
CA LEU A 26 -20.39 6.56 -8.58
C LEU A 26 -20.62 7.21 -9.94
N VAL A 27 -21.86 7.28 -10.42
CA VAL A 27 -22.17 7.67 -11.80
C VAL A 27 -22.55 9.15 -11.91
N VAL A 28 -23.29 9.69 -10.95
CA VAL A 28 -23.79 11.08 -11.01
C VAL A 28 -23.37 11.92 -9.80
N GLY A 29 -22.83 11.28 -8.76
CA GLY A 29 -22.47 11.91 -7.50
C GLY A 29 -21.00 12.37 -7.44
N PRO A 30 -20.50 12.60 -6.22
CA PRO A 30 -19.11 13.03 -5.96
C PRO A 30 -18.00 12.20 -6.62
N LEU A 31 -18.28 10.93 -6.96
CA LEU A 31 -17.30 10.02 -7.56
C LEU A 31 -17.45 9.88 -9.08
N SER A 32 -18.37 10.61 -9.71
CA SER A 32 -18.50 10.67 -11.16
C SER A 32 -17.21 11.13 -11.85
N GLY A 33 -17.00 10.62 -13.06
CA GLY A 33 -15.80 10.79 -13.88
C GLY A 33 -14.59 9.96 -13.46
N LEU A 34 -14.73 9.01 -12.52
CA LEU A 34 -13.62 8.15 -12.05
C LEU A 34 -13.68 6.73 -12.61
N PHE A 35 -14.88 6.13 -12.65
CA PHE A 35 -15.08 4.70 -12.97
C PHE A 35 -16.27 4.45 -13.90
N ASP A 36 -16.86 5.51 -14.43
CA ASP A 36 -18.11 5.56 -15.20
C ASP A 36 -17.88 5.71 -16.71
N GLU A 37 -16.63 5.62 -17.18
CA GLU A 37 -16.24 5.66 -18.59
C GLU A 37 -15.29 4.50 -18.93
N PRO A 38 -15.16 4.11 -20.21
CA PRO A 38 -14.15 3.14 -20.64
C PRO A 38 -12.74 3.58 -20.24
N THR A 39 -11.90 2.61 -19.88
CA THR A 39 -10.46 2.83 -19.66
C THR A 39 -9.87 3.52 -20.89
N ASN A 40 -9.16 4.63 -20.67
CA ASN A 40 -8.70 5.55 -21.72
C ASN A 40 -7.17 5.57 -21.88
N PHE A 41 -6.49 4.56 -21.35
CA PHE A 41 -5.04 4.36 -21.45
C PHE A 41 -4.74 2.88 -21.71
N ASP A 42 -3.60 2.61 -22.34
CA ASP A 42 -3.09 1.27 -22.51
C ASP A 42 -2.14 0.92 -21.35
N LEU A 43 -2.37 -0.21 -20.69
CA LEU A 43 -1.48 -0.71 -19.65
C LEU A 43 -0.48 -1.70 -20.27
N ASP A 44 0.80 -1.50 -19.98
CA ASP A 44 1.84 -2.48 -20.25
C ASP A 44 1.81 -3.57 -19.17
N TRP A 45 1.22 -4.72 -19.50
CA TRP A 45 1.10 -5.85 -18.59
C TRP A 45 2.44 -6.58 -18.37
N ASP A 46 3.39 -6.41 -19.29
CA ASP A 46 4.73 -7.01 -19.18
C ASP A 46 5.70 -6.12 -18.36
N ALA A 47 5.23 -4.94 -17.94
CA ALA A 47 6.02 -4.06 -17.09
C ALA A 47 6.35 -4.74 -15.75
N PRO A 48 7.62 -4.68 -15.28
CA PRO A 48 8.05 -5.38 -14.06
C PRO A 48 7.40 -4.81 -12.79
N VAL A 49 6.93 -3.56 -12.85
CA VAL A 49 6.20 -2.90 -11.77
C VAL A 49 5.05 -2.09 -12.37
N GLN A 50 3.85 -2.38 -11.90
CA GLN A 50 2.65 -1.59 -12.20
C GLN A 50 2.33 -0.76 -10.96
N SER A 51 2.19 0.56 -11.13
CA SER A 51 1.90 1.49 -10.04
C SER A 51 0.66 2.32 -10.36
N MET A 52 -0.22 2.46 -9.39
CA MET A 52 -1.45 3.23 -9.51
C MET A 52 -1.36 4.43 -8.57
N ASP A 53 -1.19 5.62 -9.13
CA ASP A 53 -1.11 6.86 -8.36
C ASP A 53 -2.50 7.48 -8.14
N LEU A 54 -2.89 7.64 -6.88
CA LEU A 54 -4.15 8.26 -6.45
C LEU A 54 -3.96 9.68 -5.93
N SER A 55 -2.78 10.28 -6.12
CA SER A 55 -2.45 11.64 -5.65
C SER A 55 -3.45 12.68 -6.13
N LEU A 56 -3.94 12.57 -7.37
CA LEU A 56 -4.93 13.48 -7.95
C LEU A 56 -6.32 13.39 -7.31
N LEU A 57 -6.62 12.30 -6.60
CA LEU A 57 -7.89 12.11 -5.89
C LEU A 57 -7.88 12.67 -4.47
N ARG A 58 -6.73 13.16 -3.98
CA ARG A 58 -6.61 13.72 -2.61
C ARG A 58 -7.59 14.86 -2.34
N SER A 59 -7.86 15.70 -3.34
CA SER A 59 -8.82 16.80 -3.23
C SER A 59 -10.29 16.35 -3.13
N ARG A 60 -10.60 15.11 -3.52
CA ARG A 60 -11.95 14.52 -3.45
C ARG A 60 -12.26 13.85 -2.11
N GLY A 61 -11.27 13.73 -1.22
CA GLY A 61 -11.42 13.20 0.14
C GLY A 61 -11.23 11.69 0.27
N ASP A 62 -11.12 11.22 1.52
CA ASP A 62 -10.74 9.84 1.86
C ASP A 62 -11.70 8.79 1.29
N GLN A 63 -13.01 9.09 1.23
CA GLN A 63 -13.99 8.15 0.69
C GLN A 63 -13.76 7.87 -0.80
N ALA A 64 -13.40 8.90 -1.58
CA ALA A 64 -13.08 8.74 -3.00
C ALA A 64 -11.85 7.87 -3.20
N ILE A 65 -10.80 8.10 -2.41
CA ILE A 65 -9.57 7.30 -2.42
C ILE A 65 -9.87 5.84 -2.07
N ALA A 66 -10.66 5.61 -1.01
CA ALA A 66 -10.97 4.26 -0.56
C ALA A 66 -11.78 3.47 -1.61
N VAL A 67 -12.77 4.10 -2.23
CA VAL A 67 -13.52 3.50 -3.36
C VAL A 67 -12.58 3.23 -4.53
N ALA A 68 -11.70 4.18 -4.87
CA ALA A 68 -10.74 4.01 -5.95
C ALA A 68 -9.79 2.83 -5.71
N LEU A 69 -9.21 2.72 -4.52
CA LEU A 69 -8.39 1.58 -4.11
C LEU A 69 -9.15 0.25 -4.25
N THR A 70 -10.45 0.23 -3.95
CA THR A 70 -11.28 -0.97 -4.03
C THR A 70 -11.55 -1.36 -5.48
N CYS A 71 -11.97 -0.41 -6.32
CA CYS A 71 -12.22 -0.64 -7.74
C CYS A 71 -10.94 -1.08 -8.47
N LEU A 72 -9.83 -0.38 -8.24
CA LEU A 72 -8.54 -0.68 -8.85
C LEU A 72 -7.95 -2.00 -8.35
N GLY A 73 -8.06 -2.31 -7.06
CA GLY A 73 -7.63 -3.59 -6.51
C GLY A 73 -8.40 -4.77 -7.11
N SER A 74 -9.73 -4.62 -7.24
CA SER A 74 -10.58 -5.63 -7.89
C SER A 74 -10.24 -5.81 -9.37
N TRP A 75 -10.09 -4.71 -10.11
CA TRP A 75 -9.71 -4.72 -11.53
C TRP A 75 -8.33 -5.35 -11.76
N SER A 76 -7.33 -4.97 -10.95
CA SER A 76 -5.98 -5.54 -11.01
C SER A 76 -5.97 -7.02 -10.67
N SER A 77 -6.68 -7.46 -9.62
CA SER A 77 -6.79 -8.88 -9.30
C SER A 77 -7.46 -9.64 -10.45
N MET A 78 -8.58 -9.14 -10.98
CA MET A 78 -9.28 -9.81 -12.08
C MET A 78 -8.37 -10.00 -13.29
N ILE A 79 -7.62 -8.98 -13.72
CA ILE A 79 -6.79 -9.10 -14.92
C ILE A 79 -5.59 -10.03 -14.68
N THR A 80 -4.97 -9.94 -13.50
CA THR A 80 -3.85 -10.82 -13.17
C THR A 80 -4.31 -12.26 -12.95
N ASP A 81 -5.47 -12.51 -12.33
CA ASP A 81 -6.01 -13.86 -12.12
C ASP A 81 -6.38 -14.56 -13.45
N LEU A 82 -6.61 -13.79 -14.53
CA LEU A 82 -6.81 -14.32 -15.88
C LEU A 82 -5.49 -14.72 -16.58
N GLN A 83 -4.34 -14.32 -16.04
CA GLN A 83 -3.02 -14.67 -16.56
C GLN A 83 -2.48 -15.88 -15.77
N ASP A 84 -2.54 -17.07 -16.37
CA ASP A 84 -1.94 -18.30 -15.82
C ASP A 84 -0.45 -18.41 -16.25
N ASP A 85 0.35 -17.45 -15.79
CA ASP A 85 1.81 -17.40 -15.99
C ASP A 85 2.58 -18.24 -14.95
N GLY A 86 1.91 -18.62 -13.85
CA GLY A 86 2.51 -19.33 -12.73
C GLY A 86 3.39 -18.47 -11.84
N ASP A 87 3.44 -17.16 -12.05
CA ASP A 87 4.35 -16.24 -11.40
C ASP A 87 3.91 -15.86 -9.98
N VAL A 88 4.89 -15.55 -9.13
CA VAL A 88 4.64 -15.01 -7.80
C VAL A 88 4.47 -13.50 -7.91
N ARG A 89 3.34 -12.98 -7.43
CA ARG A 89 3.01 -11.55 -7.52
C ARG A 89 3.16 -10.86 -6.18
N ILE A 90 3.84 -9.72 -6.13
CA ILE A 90 3.94 -8.89 -4.93
C ILE A 90 2.90 -7.78 -5.03
N VAL A 91 1.93 -7.77 -4.11
CA VAL A 91 0.86 -6.77 -4.05
C VAL A 91 1.15 -5.82 -2.91
N VAL A 92 1.55 -4.59 -3.24
CA VAL A 92 1.83 -3.54 -2.26
C VAL A 92 0.57 -2.70 -2.03
N ARG A 93 0.09 -2.67 -0.80
CA ARG A 93 -1.07 -1.88 -0.38
C ARG A 93 -0.63 -0.77 0.55
N ASP A 94 -0.40 0.40 -0.03
CA ASP A 94 -0.11 1.60 0.72
C ASP A 94 -1.39 2.14 1.39
N GLU A 95 -1.28 2.57 2.64
CA GLU A 95 -2.38 3.16 3.41
C GLU A 95 -3.65 2.29 3.44
N VAL A 96 -3.49 0.96 3.55
CA VAL A 96 -4.60 -0.03 3.43
C VAL A 96 -5.77 0.23 4.39
N TRP A 97 -5.52 0.91 5.51
CA TRP A 97 -6.56 1.33 6.45
C TRP A 97 -7.62 2.22 5.79
N ARG A 98 -7.26 3.03 4.77
CA ARG A 98 -8.22 3.85 4.01
C ARG A 98 -9.27 2.99 3.32
N GLN A 99 -8.84 1.91 2.66
CA GLN A 99 -9.74 0.95 2.03
C GLN A 99 -10.64 0.27 3.07
N MET A 100 -10.06 -0.16 4.20
CA MET A 100 -10.78 -0.84 5.27
C MET A 100 -11.90 0.00 5.91
N ARG A 101 -11.78 1.34 5.89
CA ARG A 101 -12.82 2.27 6.38
C ARG A 101 -14.11 2.27 5.57
N LEU A 102 -14.17 1.58 4.42
CA LEU A 102 -15.43 1.37 3.68
C LEU A 102 -16.40 0.43 4.41
N GLY A 103 -15.95 -0.25 5.47
CA GLY A 103 -16.76 -1.07 6.35
C GLY A 103 -16.41 -2.55 6.27
N LEU A 104 -17.24 -3.37 6.93
CA LEU A 104 -16.96 -4.79 7.17
C LEU A 104 -16.53 -5.60 5.95
N ARG A 105 -17.15 -5.39 4.79
CA ARG A 105 -16.78 -6.13 3.57
C ARG A 105 -15.38 -5.82 3.08
N ALA A 106 -14.92 -4.57 3.22
CA ALA A 106 -13.56 -4.19 2.83
C ALA A 106 -12.52 -4.80 3.77
N VAL A 107 -12.80 -4.83 5.08
CA VAL A 107 -11.92 -5.50 6.06
C VAL A 107 -11.85 -7.01 5.79
N GLN A 108 -13.00 -7.65 5.53
CA GLN A 108 -13.07 -9.08 5.18
C GLN A 108 -12.32 -9.42 3.89
N ALA A 109 -12.35 -8.52 2.89
CA ALA A 109 -11.59 -8.72 1.66
C ALA A 109 -10.07 -8.75 1.93
N VAL A 110 -9.56 -7.82 2.74
CA VAL A 110 -8.13 -7.79 3.11
C VAL A 110 -7.74 -9.03 3.93
N ASP A 111 -8.56 -9.46 4.90
CA ASP A 111 -8.33 -10.70 5.65
C ASP A 111 -8.29 -11.93 4.71
N SER A 112 -9.23 -12.01 3.76
CA SER A 112 -9.27 -13.08 2.75
C SER A 112 -8.00 -13.09 1.88
N ASP A 113 -7.57 -11.93 1.39
CA ASP A 113 -6.36 -11.80 0.56
C ASP A 113 -5.11 -12.29 1.29
N LEU A 114 -4.99 -11.99 2.60
CA LEU A 114 -3.89 -12.48 3.43
C LEU A 114 -3.95 -14.01 3.61
N ARG A 115 -5.13 -14.58 3.85
CA ARG A 115 -5.30 -16.02 4.08
C ARG A 115 -5.09 -16.84 2.81
N LEU A 116 -5.51 -16.32 1.66
CA LEU A 116 -5.40 -16.99 0.36
C LEU A 116 -4.06 -16.75 -0.35
N SER A 117 -3.27 -15.76 0.12
CA SER A 117 -1.97 -15.37 -0.42
C SER A 117 -1.09 -16.52 -0.92
N ARG A 118 -0.95 -17.59 -0.13
CA ARG A 118 -0.13 -18.76 -0.50
C ARG A 118 -0.72 -19.58 -1.64
N ALA A 119 -2.03 -19.80 -1.62
CA ALA A 119 -2.73 -20.56 -2.67
C ALA A 119 -2.75 -19.79 -3.99
N GLU A 120 -2.86 -18.46 -3.91
CA GLU A 120 -2.89 -17.57 -5.07
C GLU A 120 -1.50 -17.11 -5.53
N ARG A 121 -0.41 -17.59 -4.90
CA ARG A 121 0.97 -17.16 -5.19
C ARG A 121 1.17 -15.63 -5.10
N LYS A 122 0.46 -14.99 -4.19
CA LYS A 122 0.54 -13.55 -3.94
C LYS A 122 1.29 -13.29 -2.63
N ILE A 123 2.24 -12.36 -2.64
CA ILE A 123 2.86 -11.79 -1.44
C ILE A 123 2.16 -10.45 -1.18
N GLN A 124 1.33 -10.41 -0.14
CA GLN A 124 0.65 -9.18 0.27
C GLN A 124 1.55 -8.36 1.19
N LEU A 125 1.82 -7.11 0.82
CA LEU A 125 2.54 -6.14 1.64
C LEU A 125 1.58 -5.06 2.10
N LEU A 126 1.28 -5.03 3.39
CA LEU A 126 0.43 -4.01 4.01
C LEU A 126 1.30 -2.92 4.62
N VAL A 127 1.13 -1.68 4.17
CA VAL A 127 1.86 -0.52 4.71
C VAL A 127 0.91 0.34 5.53
N MET A 128 1.30 0.63 6.76
CA MET A 128 0.54 1.43 7.72
C MET A 128 1.48 2.22 8.61
N HIS A 129 0.98 3.28 9.25
CA HIS A 129 1.81 4.15 10.07
C HIS A 129 1.93 3.68 11.51
N LYS A 130 0.83 3.14 12.06
CA LYS A 130 0.74 2.72 13.48
C LYS A 130 -0.39 1.69 13.68
N PRO A 131 -0.31 0.85 14.73
CA PRO A 131 -1.37 -0.12 15.04
C PRO A 131 -2.75 0.53 15.22
N SER A 132 -2.81 1.73 15.79
CA SER A 132 -4.06 2.46 16.01
C SER A 132 -4.81 2.86 14.72
N ASP A 133 -4.20 2.77 13.55
CA ASP A 133 -4.91 2.96 12.28
C ASP A 133 -6.00 1.89 12.09
N LEU A 134 -5.76 0.67 12.59
CA LEU A 134 -6.71 -0.45 12.57
C LEU A 134 -7.91 -0.24 13.50
N LEU A 135 -7.80 0.66 14.49
CA LEU A 135 -8.93 1.03 15.35
C LEU A 135 -9.91 1.99 14.67
N SER A 136 -9.47 2.66 13.61
CA SER A 136 -10.26 3.69 12.92
C SER A 136 -11.20 3.13 11.84
N VAL A 137 -11.13 1.83 11.56
CA VAL A 137 -11.87 1.18 10.48
C VAL A 137 -13.36 0.99 10.79
N GLY A 138 -13.75 1.10 12.07
CA GLY A 138 -15.12 0.92 12.52
C GLY A 138 -15.36 1.44 13.94
N ALA A 139 -16.55 1.22 14.47
CA ALA A 139 -16.87 1.60 15.84
C ALA A 139 -16.08 0.75 16.86
N ALA A 140 -15.84 1.28 18.06
CA ALA A 140 -15.20 0.53 19.12
C ALA A 140 -15.99 -0.75 19.44
N GLY A 141 -15.30 -1.91 19.50
CA GLY A 141 -15.92 -3.22 19.73
C GLY A 141 -16.69 -3.80 18.52
N SER A 142 -16.62 -3.13 17.36
CA SER A 142 -17.22 -3.65 16.13
C SER A 142 -16.44 -4.84 15.55
N GLN A 143 -17.10 -5.59 14.68
CA GLN A 143 -16.49 -6.72 13.99
C GLN A 143 -15.34 -6.25 13.08
N GLU A 144 -15.48 -5.08 12.47
CA GLU A 144 -14.46 -4.43 11.63
C GLU A 144 -13.15 -4.27 12.39
N VAL A 145 -13.21 -3.69 13.60
CA VAL A 145 -12.02 -3.47 14.44
C VAL A 145 -11.43 -4.79 14.90
N SER A 146 -12.27 -5.78 15.24
CA SER A 146 -11.79 -7.12 15.63
C SER A 146 -10.99 -7.77 14.51
N ILE A 147 -11.53 -7.83 13.29
CA ILE A 147 -10.84 -8.46 12.15
C ILE A 147 -9.58 -7.66 11.79
N ALA A 148 -9.66 -6.33 11.78
CA ALA A 148 -8.52 -5.49 11.43
C ALA A 148 -7.33 -5.67 12.37
N LYS A 149 -7.56 -5.81 13.68
CA LYS A 149 -6.51 -6.12 14.66
C LYS A 149 -5.83 -7.45 14.37
N ASP A 150 -6.60 -8.48 14.02
CA ASP A 150 -6.08 -9.82 13.74
C ASP A 150 -5.14 -9.85 12.52
N LEU A 151 -5.21 -8.86 11.62
CA LEU A 151 -4.34 -8.79 10.43
C LEU A 151 -2.84 -8.71 10.78
N LEU A 152 -2.48 -8.06 11.90
CA LEU A 152 -1.08 -7.98 12.34
C LEU A 152 -0.51 -9.36 12.68
N ALA A 153 -1.35 -10.24 13.24
CA ALA A 153 -0.97 -11.60 13.59
C ALA A 153 -0.83 -12.51 12.35
N LEU A 154 -1.57 -12.23 11.27
CA LEU A 154 -1.46 -12.95 10.00
C LEU A 154 -0.15 -12.68 9.26
N CYS A 155 0.48 -11.53 9.51
CA CYS A 155 1.73 -11.15 8.87
C CYS A 155 2.93 -11.85 9.55
N SER A 156 3.51 -12.84 8.87
CA SER A 156 4.73 -13.52 9.34
C SER A 156 5.97 -12.65 9.22
N SER A 157 6.03 -11.75 8.26
CA SER A 157 7.16 -10.84 8.04
C SER A 157 6.77 -9.43 8.43
N ARG A 158 7.54 -8.82 9.33
CA ARG A 158 7.25 -7.50 9.90
C ARG A 158 8.47 -6.61 9.76
N ILE A 159 8.30 -5.48 9.07
CA ILE A 159 9.33 -4.47 8.86
C ILE A 159 8.92 -3.24 9.65
N LEU A 160 9.59 -2.99 10.78
CA LEU A 160 9.27 -1.91 11.70
C LEU A 160 10.32 -0.81 11.56
N LEU A 161 9.93 0.30 10.93
CA LEU A 161 10.77 1.51 10.83
C LEU A 161 10.84 2.24 12.18
N GLY A 162 11.55 3.37 12.23
CA GLY A 162 11.60 4.22 13.42
C GLY A 162 10.20 4.64 13.90
N GLN A 163 9.93 4.46 15.19
CA GLN A 163 8.66 4.78 15.82
C GLN A 163 8.83 5.63 17.08
N SER A 164 7.85 6.49 17.36
CA SER A 164 7.75 7.15 18.67
C SER A 164 7.62 6.13 19.80
N THR A 165 8.02 6.50 21.02
CA THR A 165 7.92 5.62 22.21
C THR A 165 6.53 5.01 22.39
N ARG A 166 5.49 5.84 22.32
CA ARG A 166 4.08 5.38 22.43
C ARG A 166 3.71 4.33 21.38
N VAL A 167 4.10 4.53 20.12
CA VAL A 167 3.81 3.56 19.04
C VAL A 167 4.67 2.31 19.21
N GLY A 168 5.89 2.46 19.72
CA GLY A 168 6.75 1.34 20.08
C GLY A 168 6.17 0.47 21.18
N ASP A 169 5.54 1.06 22.20
CA ASP A 169 4.84 0.34 23.27
C ASP A 169 3.67 -0.49 22.69
N GLU A 170 2.82 0.14 21.86
CA GLU A 170 1.70 -0.54 21.16
C GLU A 170 2.20 -1.73 20.31
N LEU A 171 3.27 -1.53 19.53
CA LEU A 171 3.85 -2.58 18.70
C LEU A 171 4.51 -3.69 19.52
N ALA A 172 5.11 -3.37 20.67
CA ALA A 172 5.73 -4.36 21.53
C ALA A 172 4.71 -5.33 22.11
N GLU A 173 3.55 -4.81 22.53
CA GLU A 173 2.42 -5.61 23.01
C GLU A 173 1.83 -6.48 21.89
N GLU A 174 1.45 -5.87 20.77
CA GLU A 174 0.73 -6.55 19.68
C GLU A 174 1.62 -7.58 18.92
N LEU A 175 2.93 -7.33 18.83
CA LEU A 175 3.86 -8.16 18.05
C LEU A 175 4.83 -8.99 18.89
N GLY A 176 4.71 -8.94 20.22
CA GLY A 176 5.58 -9.65 21.16
C GLY A 176 7.05 -9.27 21.00
N LEU A 177 7.35 -7.97 20.96
CA LEU A 177 8.73 -7.49 20.87
C LEU A 177 9.39 -7.57 22.25
N SER A 178 10.62 -8.06 22.30
CA SER A 178 11.47 -7.92 23.49
C SER A 178 11.84 -6.45 23.72
N GLU A 179 12.20 -6.11 24.96
CA GLU A 179 12.69 -4.76 25.31
C GLU A 179 13.82 -4.28 24.38
N ARG A 180 14.70 -5.20 23.96
CA ARG A 180 15.80 -4.91 23.04
C ARG A 180 15.30 -4.58 21.63
N GLU A 181 14.32 -5.32 21.13
CA GLU A 181 13.70 -5.06 19.83
C GLU A 181 12.91 -3.75 19.84
N GLN A 182 12.18 -3.47 20.92
CA GLN A 182 11.48 -2.22 21.12
C GLN A 182 12.45 -1.03 21.14
N ALA A 183 13.57 -1.15 21.86
CA ALA A 183 14.61 -0.11 21.90
C ALA A 183 15.26 0.14 20.52
N VAL A 184 15.29 -0.86 19.64
CA VAL A 184 15.77 -0.68 18.25
C VAL A 184 14.83 0.25 17.48
N ILE A 185 13.51 0.03 17.56
CA ILE A 185 12.53 0.82 16.79
C ILE A 185 12.30 2.22 17.38
N THR A 186 12.47 2.41 18.70
CA THR A 186 12.30 3.71 19.36
C THR A 186 13.58 4.53 19.48
N GLY A 187 14.75 3.92 19.24
CA GLY A 187 16.06 4.58 19.30
C GLY A 187 16.78 4.54 17.95
N TRP A 188 17.59 3.49 17.73
CA TRP A 188 18.48 3.40 16.56
C TRP A 188 17.78 3.63 15.22
N ALA A 189 16.56 3.12 15.05
CA ALA A 189 15.81 3.26 13.81
C ALA A 189 15.30 4.70 13.54
N MET A 190 15.14 5.50 14.60
CA MET A 190 14.72 6.91 14.51
C MET A 190 15.86 7.85 14.09
N GLU A 191 17.11 7.43 14.27
CA GLU A 191 18.29 8.24 13.98
C GLU A 191 18.62 8.38 12.48
N GLY A 192 17.92 7.66 11.59
CA GLY A 192 18.17 7.80 10.16
C GLY A 192 17.20 7.03 9.27
N PRO A 193 16.92 7.53 8.05
CA PRO A 193 16.03 6.88 7.11
C PRO A 193 16.56 5.50 6.70
N GLY A 194 15.65 4.57 6.39
CA GLY A 194 15.97 3.22 5.96
C GLY A 194 16.41 2.27 7.08
N ARG A 195 16.50 2.73 8.33
CA ARG A 195 16.73 1.86 9.49
C ARG A 195 15.42 1.23 9.94
N ALA A 196 15.44 -0.09 10.11
CA ALA A 196 14.29 -0.85 10.54
C ALA A 196 14.70 -2.10 11.34
N LEU A 197 13.79 -2.56 12.18
CA LEU A 197 13.80 -3.91 12.72
C LEU A 197 13.03 -4.84 11.78
N TRP A 198 13.69 -5.87 11.26
CA TRP A 198 13.05 -6.93 10.48
C TRP A 198 12.81 -8.13 11.37
N LYS A 199 11.54 -8.45 11.62
CA LYS A 199 11.13 -9.59 12.44
C LYS A 199 10.41 -10.61 11.56
N MET A 200 10.97 -11.81 11.49
CA MET A 200 10.40 -12.93 10.74
C MET A 200 9.85 -13.93 11.74
N GLU A 201 8.54 -14.16 11.68
CA GLU A 201 7.78 -15.00 12.59
C GLU A 201 8.08 -14.62 14.05
N ASN A 202 8.50 -15.60 14.86
CA ASN A 202 8.90 -15.42 16.25
C ASN A 202 10.43 -15.37 16.42
N ALA A 203 11.19 -15.32 15.32
CA ALA A 203 12.64 -15.21 15.40
C ALA A 203 13.06 -13.86 16.02
N PRO A 204 14.26 -13.79 16.62
CA PRO A 204 14.83 -12.52 17.05
C PRO A 204 14.92 -11.56 15.87
N GLY A 205 14.47 -10.32 16.08
CA GLY A 205 14.51 -9.29 15.05
C GLY A 205 15.93 -8.89 14.68
N MET A 206 16.10 -8.54 13.41
CA MET A 206 17.37 -8.10 12.83
C MET A 206 17.36 -6.59 12.62
N LYS A 207 18.47 -5.92 12.96
CA LYS A 207 18.69 -4.52 12.61
C LYS A 207 19.11 -4.42 11.16
N ILE A 208 18.28 -3.80 10.32
CA ILE A 208 18.52 -3.65 8.88
C ILE A 208 18.56 -2.16 8.53
N GLN A 209 19.58 -1.76 7.78
CA GLN A 209 19.68 -0.45 7.15
C GLN A 209 19.54 -0.65 5.65
N THR A 210 18.43 -0.23 5.07
CA THR A 210 18.31 -0.11 3.61
C THR A 210 19.11 1.10 3.14
N VAL A 211 19.86 0.91 2.06
CA VAL A 211 20.69 1.95 1.45
C VAL A 211 20.21 2.14 0.03
N LEU A 212 19.76 3.35 -0.27
CA LEU A 212 19.34 3.73 -1.61
C LEU A 212 20.57 4.05 -2.47
N SER A 213 20.58 3.55 -3.70
CA SER A 213 21.45 3.99 -4.78
C SER A 213 21.24 5.46 -5.12
N ALA A 214 22.15 6.05 -5.91
CA ALA A 214 22.00 7.44 -6.35
C ALA A 214 20.69 7.68 -7.12
N THR A 215 20.32 6.74 -7.99
CA THR A 215 19.07 6.79 -8.76
C THR A 215 17.85 6.76 -7.84
N GLU A 216 17.79 5.79 -6.92
CA GLU A 216 16.67 5.66 -5.99
C GLU A 216 16.51 6.90 -5.09
N LYS A 217 17.61 7.49 -4.61
CA LYS A 217 17.55 8.74 -3.83
C LYS A 217 16.88 9.89 -4.57
N SER A 218 17.04 9.97 -5.89
CA SER A 218 16.39 11.01 -6.70
C SER A 218 14.89 10.76 -6.90
N ILE A 219 14.48 9.50 -6.96
CA ILE A 219 13.09 9.10 -7.19
C ILE A 219 12.28 9.17 -5.88
N PHE A 220 12.87 8.73 -4.76
CA PHE A 220 12.20 8.65 -3.45
C PHE A 220 12.38 9.92 -2.60
N ASP A 221 12.72 11.04 -3.22
CA ASP A 221 12.86 12.31 -2.54
C ASP A 221 11.52 12.97 -2.25
N THR A 222 10.83 12.46 -1.23
CA THR A 222 9.53 13.01 -0.78
C THR A 222 9.65 14.42 -0.21
N ASN A 223 10.86 14.88 0.12
CA ASN A 223 11.13 16.22 0.62
C ASN A 223 11.48 17.22 -0.49
N ALA A 224 11.51 16.81 -1.76
CA ALA A 224 11.83 17.70 -2.88
C ALA A 224 10.96 18.97 -2.88
N GLY A 225 9.68 18.85 -2.57
CA GLY A 225 8.76 19.99 -2.48
C GLY A 225 9.02 20.94 -1.30
N LEU A 226 9.70 20.49 -0.24
CA LEU A 226 10.02 21.29 0.95
C LEU A 226 11.29 22.11 0.79
N ARG A 227 12.17 21.76 -0.16
CA ARG A 227 13.47 22.43 -0.33
C ARG A 227 13.35 23.80 -0.96
N GLY A 228 12.19 24.15 -1.52
CA GLY A 228 11.96 25.40 -2.23
C GLY A 228 12.87 25.54 -3.46
N THR A 229 12.38 26.16 -4.52
CA THR A 229 13.25 26.71 -5.56
C THR A 229 14.04 27.88 -4.96
N THR A 230 15.09 27.58 -4.21
CA THR A 230 16.09 28.57 -3.79
C THR A 230 17.35 28.20 -4.57
N ASP A 231 17.78 29.13 -5.42
CA ASP A 231 18.89 29.03 -6.38
C ASP A 231 18.56 28.42 -7.76
N LEU A 232 17.76 29.15 -8.54
CA LEU A 232 17.99 29.22 -9.99
C LEU A 232 18.79 30.51 -10.26
N PRO A 233 20.00 30.43 -10.85
CA PRO A 233 20.67 31.63 -11.36
C PRO A 233 19.80 32.25 -12.47
N ALA A 234 19.78 33.59 -12.51
CA ALA A 234 18.96 34.39 -13.40
C ALA A 234 19.00 33.90 -14.86
N GLU A 235 17.81 33.72 -15.45
CA GLU A 235 17.63 33.40 -16.86
C GLU A 235 18.43 34.37 -17.75
N THR A 236 19.44 33.84 -18.44
CA THR A 236 19.85 34.42 -19.73
C THR A 236 18.85 33.98 -20.78
N ASP A 237 18.10 34.99 -21.23
CA ASP A 237 17.22 35.07 -22.40
C ASP A 237 17.62 34.16 -23.57
N LEU A 238 16.80 33.13 -23.82
CA LEU A 238 16.71 32.43 -25.10
C LEU A 238 15.25 32.10 -25.43
N GLY A 239 14.62 32.99 -26.20
CA GLY A 239 13.77 32.63 -27.33
C GLY A 239 12.43 31.94 -27.03
N LYS A 240 11.34 32.71 -27.19
CA LYS A 240 9.95 32.24 -27.24
C LYS A 240 9.76 31.05 -28.19
N GLY A 241 9.33 29.91 -27.63
CA GLY A 241 8.84 28.74 -28.36
C GLY A 241 7.65 28.09 -27.64
N SER A 242 6.46 28.25 -28.23
CA SER A 242 5.21 27.49 -28.09
C SER A 242 5.15 26.35 -27.05
N GLY A 243 4.21 26.47 -26.10
CA GLY A 243 3.96 25.51 -25.03
C GLY A 243 3.50 24.11 -25.49
N ALA A 244 4.09 23.10 -24.86
CA ALA A 244 3.62 21.72 -24.83
C ALA A 244 3.74 21.20 -23.38
N ALA A 245 2.69 20.53 -22.89
CA ALA A 245 2.64 19.91 -21.57
C ALA A 245 3.73 18.83 -21.41
N PRO A 246 4.24 18.57 -20.18
CA PRO A 246 5.29 17.58 -19.98
C PRO A 246 4.74 16.17 -20.26
N ARG A 247 5.32 15.49 -21.25
CA ARG A 247 5.10 14.06 -21.48
C ARG A 247 5.80 13.27 -20.38
N LEU A 248 5.08 12.35 -19.74
CA LEU A 248 5.68 11.27 -18.94
C LEU A 248 6.63 10.48 -19.86
N VAL A 249 7.92 10.51 -19.53
CA VAL A 249 8.95 9.75 -20.24
C VAL A 249 9.11 8.41 -19.54
N SER A 250 8.87 7.32 -20.28
CA SER A 250 9.20 5.96 -19.84
C SER A 250 10.70 5.86 -19.53
N VAL A 251 11.06 5.35 -18.35
CA VAL A 251 12.46 5.03 -18.03
C VAL A 251 12.90 3.89 -18.94
N PRO A 252 13.97 4.02 -19.75
CA PRO A 252 14.46 2.93 -20.57
C PRO A 252 14.95 1.78 -19.69
N GLY A 253 14.46 0.56 -19.95
CA GLY A 253 14.92 -0.65 -19.27
C GLY A 253 16.43 -0.84 -19.46
N ALA A 254 17.15 -0.97 -18.34
CA ALA A 254 18.57 -1.29 -18.35
C ALA A 254 18.78 -2.72 -18.84
N SER A 255 19.00 -2.88 -20.15
CA SER A 255 19.55 -4.11 -20.73
C SER A 255 21.07 -4.03 -20.67
N GLY A 256 21.64 -4.49 -19.56
CA GLY A 256 23.08 -4.72 -19.36
C GLY A 256 23.29 -6.02 -18.60
N PRO A 257 24.38 -6.78 -18.85
CA PRO A 257 24.51 -8.14 -18.37
C PRO A 257 24.63 -8.18 -16.84
N ALA A 258 23.99 -9.17 -16.23
CA ALA A 258 23.94 -9.38 -14.79
C ALA A 258 25.35 -9.53 -14.19
N GLU A 259 25.81 -8.51 -13.47
CA GLU A 259 26.99 -8.60 -12.63
C GLU A 259 26.60 -9.25 -11.29
N GLN A 260 27.17 -10.42 -11.01
CA GLN A 260 26.93 -11.22 -9.82
C GLN A 260 27.34 -10.44 -8.56
N VAL A 261 26.37 -9.88 -7.84
CA VAL A 261 26.60 -9.27 -6.52
C VAL A 261 26.94 -10.39 -5.54
N ARG A 262 28.25 -10.59 -5.29
CA ARG A 262 28.74 -11.43 -4.19
C ARG A 262 28.45 -10.73 -2.86
N ALA A 263 27.57 -11.33 -2.05
CA ALA A 263 27.45 -11.00 -0.63
C ALA A 263 28.78 -11.35 0.07
N SER A 264 29.46 -10.35 0.63
CA SER A 264 30.64 -10.55 1.46
C SER A 264 30.20 -10.78 2.91
N ALA A 265 30.16 -12.04 3.34
CA ALA A 265 30.04 -12.39 4.76
C ALA A 265 31.37 -12.13 5.46
N VAL A 266 31.40 -11.19 6.41
CA VAL A 266 32.56 -10.99 7.29
C VAL A 266 32.49 -12.04 8.40
N ASN A 267 33.21 -13.15 8.20
CA ASN A 267 33.47 -14.13 9.26
C ASN A 267 34.65 -13.65 10.11
N GLY A 268 34.37 -13.21 11.34
CA GLY A 268 35.38 -13.01 12.38
C GLY A 268 35.76 -14.34 13.02
N SER A 269 36.84 -14.95 12.55
CA SER A 269 37.51 -16.06 13.26
C SER A 269 38.40 -15.52 14.38
N ALA A 270 38.17 -16.04 15.58
CA ALA A 270 39.11 -15.98 16.70
C ALA A 270 40.38 -16.81 16.41
N PRO A 271 41.53 -16.51 17.04
CA PRO A 271 42.61 -17.47 17.18
C PRO A 271 42.63 -18.07 18.59
N HIS A 272 42.74 -19.39 18.65
CA HIS A 272 43.13 -20.14 19.84
C HIS A 272 44.60 -19.88 20.21
N ARG A 273 44.84 -19.42 21.43
CA ARG A 273 45.63 -20.11 22.46
C ARG A 273 45.41 -19.46 23.82
#